data_AF-A0AAJ1BFY1-F1
#
_entry.id   AF-A0AAJ1BFY1-F1
#
_cell.length_a   1.000
_cell.length_b   1.000
_cell.length_c   1.000
_cell.angle_alpha   90.00
_cell.angle_beta   90.00
_cell.angle_gamma   90.00
#
_symmetry.space_group_name_H-M   'P 1'
#
loop_
_entity.id
_entity.type
_entity.pdbx_description
1 polymer ?
#
loop_
_entity_poly.entity_id
_entity_poly.type
_entity_poly.pdbx_seq_one_letter_code
_entity_poly.pdbx_strand_id
1 'polypeptide(L)'
;MKLSCHLEKHRLCSMLFCIVYVTLAGSLNVTMFEDVYNDGFYSQVSYVFANYNTGSIFSPLFVIHSFRLFVVFPFYLAYINGWSGYSEALIYLVYMLPLFLAKDRVIVFSGLLLLFFPLLLSYRTVLGMLGLGYLYICLFFDKGRYFLLIFSALLANLSSGIVVGWIFGVMSSFKYLKRNYPLIIPVFIVMLIGFLGSLVHKYEFMFSSAGSVSNGSFFERSTFYVAIEHQQYSRLFIYSIVTIALLFVVLSGACSSRFSNRATLFFFGGMPLIFFEGVGLISYALCLLIVLVRAFGNIFRRIM
;
A
#
# COMPACT_ATOMS: atom_id res chain seq x y z
N MET A 1 -20.95 -2.42 31.47
CA MET A 1 -21.54 -3.59 30.77
C MET A 1 -21.83 -3.37 29.28
N LYS A 2 -22.51 -2.30 28.83
CA LYS A 2 -22.86 -2.13 27.39
C LYS A 2 -21.67 -1.99 26.42
N LEU A 3 -20.53 -1.45 26.86
CA LEU A 3 -19.36 -1.25 25.99
C LEU A 3 -18.58 -2.55 25.71
N SER A 4 -18.47 -3.48 26.68
CA SER A 4 -17.69 -4.73 26.48
C SER A 4 -18.43 -5.72 25.58
N CYS A 5 -19.75 -5.86 25.75
CA CYS A 5 -20.60 -6.67 24.87
C CYS A 5 -20.51 -6.24 23.39
N HIS A 6 -20.41 -4.94 23.14
CA HIS A 6 -20.31 -4.42 21.78
C HIS A 6 -18.92 -4.65 21.15
N LEU A 7 -17.85 -4.58 21.96
CA LEU A 7 -16.47 -4.89 21.56
C LEU A 7 -16.28 -6.37 21.23
N GLU A 8 -16.88 -7.25 22.02
CA GLU A 8 -16.87 -8.70 21.78
C GLU A 8 -17.58 -9.08 20.48
N LYS A 9 -18.75 -8.48 20.21
CA LYS A 9 -19.47 -8.71 18.94
C LYS A 9 -18.65 -8.31 17.71
N HIS A 10 -17.95 -7.17 17.76
CA HIS A 10 -17.09 -6.75 16.66
C HIS A 10 -15.92 -7.70 16.44
N ARG A 11 -15.27 -8.18 17.51
CA ARG A 11 -14.17 -9.15 17.41
C ARG A 11 -14.64 -10.49 16.83
N LEU A 12 -15.80 -10.97 17.26
CA LEU A 12 -16.41 -12.19 16.72
C LEU A 12 -16.66 -12.06 15.22
N CYS A 13 -17.25 -10.93 14.78
CA CYS A 13 -17.44 -10.67 13.36
C CYS A 13 -16.10 -10.67 12.61
N SER A 14 -15.08 -9.94 13.08
CA SER A 14 -13.78 -9.94 12.41
C SER A 14 -13.17 -11.34 12.31
N MET A 15 -13.28 -12.17 13.35
CA MET A 15 -12.81 -13.55 13.32
C MET A 15 -13.53 -14.39 12.27
N LEU A 16 -14.87 -14.30 12.19
CA LEU A 16 -15.66 -15.01 11.18
C LEU A 16 -15.26 -14.59 9.77
N PHE A 17 -15.07 -13.28 9.55
CA PHE A 17 -14.60 -12.74 8.29
C PHE A 17 -13.20 -13.26 7.92
N CYS A 18 -12.28 -13.33 8.88
CA CYS A 18 -10.95 -13.93 8.67
C CYS A 18 -11.03 -15.40 8.28
N ILE A 19 -11.90 -16.19 8.92
CA ILE A 19 -12.09 -17.61 8.58
C ILE A 19 -12.61 -17.74 7.16
N VAL A 20 -13.67 -16.99 6.81
CA VAL A 20 -14.24 -16.99 5.45
C VAL A 20 -13.17 -16.61 4.42
N TYR A 21 -12.39 -15.58 4.71
CA TYR A 21 -11.30 -15.17 3.83
C TYR A 21 -10.26 -16.26 3.64
N VAL A 22 -9.75 -16.88 4.72
CA VAL A 22 -8.73 -17.94 4.64
C VAL A 22 -9.25 -19.14 3.85
N THR A 23 -10.51 -19.54 4.06
CA THR A 23 -11.13 -20.62 3.29
C THR A 23 -11.21 -20.27 1.80
N LEU A 24 -11.70 -19.07 1.46
CA LEU A 24 -11.79 -18.63 0.06
C LEU A 24 -10.42 -18.51 -0.60
N ALA A 25 -9.50 -17.77 0.01
CA ALA A 25 -8.16 -17.55 -0.51
C ALA A 25 -7.37 -18.86 -0.68
N GLY A 26 -7.48 -19.78 0.28
CA GLY A 26 -6.88 -21.10 0.19
C GLY A 26 -7.50 -21.96 -0.91
N SER A 27 -8.83 -21.95 -1.06
CA SER A 27 -9.53 -22.71 -2.11
C SER A 27 -9.24 -22.19 -3.52
N LEU A 28 -9.08 -20.88 -3.67
CA LEU A 28 -8.72 -20.23 -4.93
C LEU A 28 -7.21 -20.24 -5.18
N ASN A 29 -6.43 -20.79 -4.25
CA ASN A 29 -4.97 -20.82 -4.25
C ASN A 29 -4.37 -19.44 -4.57
N VAL A 30 -4.85 -18.40 -3.87
CA VAL A 30 -4.30 -17.05 -4.02
C VAL A 30 -2.87 -17.04 -3.48
N THR A 31 -1.92 -16.65 -4.33
CA THR A 31 -0.50 -16.59 -3.98
C THR A 31 0.08 -15.18 -4.16
N MET A 32 1.16 -14.91 -3.43
CA MET A 32 1.93 -13.66 -3.53
C MET A 32 2.76 -13.63 -4.81
N PHE A 33 3.21 -14.80 -5.27
CA PHE A 33 4.05 -15.00 -6.45
C PHE A 33 3.32 -15.96 -7.40
N GLU A 34 2.99 -15.49 -8.61
CA GLU A 34 2.20 -16.26 -9.58
C GLU A 34 3.07 -16.97 -10.64
N ASP A 35 4.24 -16.44 -11.02
CA ASP A 35 5.14 -17.05 -12.01
C ASP A 35 6.61 -16.62 -11.80
N VAL A 36 7.51 -17.58 -11.54
CA VAL A 36 8.97 -17.35 -11.32
C VAL A 36 9.62 -16.61 -12.48
N TYR A 37 9.18 -16.89 -13.70
CA TYR A 37 9.87 -16.44 -14.91
C TYR A 37 9.38 -15.06 -15.39
N ASN A 38 8.16 -14.69 -15.04
CA ASN A 38 7.53 -13.45 -15.51
C ASN A 38 7.21 -12.46 -14.38
N ASP A 39 7.33 -12.85 -13.11
CA ASP A 39 7.10 -11.94 -12.00
C ASP A 39 8.34 -11.07 -11.72
N GLY A 40 8.30 -9.84 -12.24
CA GLY A 40 9.29 -8.81 -11.96
C GLY A 40 9.42 -8.44 -10.47
N PHE A 41 8.47 -8.84 -9.61
CA PHE A 41 8.60 -8.72 -8.17
C PHE A 41 9.40 -9.88 -7.57
N TYR A 42 9.11 -11.12 -7.97
CA TYR A 42 9.91 -12.29 -7.59
C TYR A 42 11.38 -12.13 -8.00
N SER A 43 11.67 -11.63 -9.21
CA SER A 43 13.04 -11.40 -9.67
C SER A 43 13.81 -10.39 -8.80
N GLN A 44 13.12 -9.36 -8.29
CA GLN A 44 13.70 -8.38 -7.36
C GLN A 44 14.00 -8.99 -6.00
N VAL A 45 13.12 -9.87 -5.51
CA VAL A 45 13.29 -10.54 -4.22
C VAL A 45 14.40 -11.60 -4.29
N SER A 46 14.42 -12.40 -5.36
CA SER A 46 15.44 -13.43 -5.59
C SER A 46 16.82 -12.87 -5.91
N TYR A 47 16.90 -11.70 -6.57
CA TYR A 47 18.16 -10.95 -6.78
C TYR A 47 18.91 -10.73 -5.45
N VAL A 48 18.22 -10.40 -4.36
CA VAL A 48 18.84 -10.18 -3.05
C VAL A 48 19.52 -11.46 -2.55
N PHE A 49 18.80 -12.58 -2.61
CA PHE A 49 19.34 -13.89 -2.20
C PHE A 49 20.54 -14.31 -3.04
N ALA A 50 20.48 -14.11 -4.36
CA ALA A 50 21.58 -14.42 -5.26
C ALA A 50 22.85 -13.64 -4.88
N ASN A 51 22.73 -12.32 -4.69
CA ASN A 51 23.89 -11.47 -4.37
C ASN A 51 24.46 -11.72 -2.97
N TYR A 52 23.63 -12.10 -1.99
CA TYR A 52 24.12 -12.51 -0.66
C TYR A 52 25.02 -13.75 -0.74
N ASN A 53 24.70 -14.70 -1.61
CA ASN A 53 25.45 -15.94 -1.75
C ASN A 53 26.71 -15.78 -2.64
N THR A 54 26.70 -14.84 -3.59
CA THR A 54 27.81 -14.66 -4.55
C THR A 54 28.80 -13.56 -4.18
N GLY A 55 28.56 -12.77 -3.14
CA GLY A 55 29.50 -11.74 -2.66
C GLY A 55 29.74 -10.57 -3.62
N SER A 56 28.75 -10.26 -4.47
CA SER A 56 28.82 -9.23 -5.50
C SER A 56 28.71 -7.80 -4.95
N ILE A 57 29.11 -6.82 -5.76
CA ILE A 57 29.06 -5.38 -5.43
C ILE A 57 27.60 -4.97 -5.17
N PHE A 58 27.32 -4.50 -3.97
CA PHE A 58 25.98 -4.04 -3.59
C PHE A 58 25.65 -2.71 -4.28
N SER A 59 24.84 -2.78 -5.35
CA SER A 59 24.24 -1.59 -5.94
C SER A 59 23.24 -0.93 -4.97
N PRO A 60 22.95 0.38 -5.08
CA PRO A 60 21.91 1.03 -4.26
C PRO A 60 20.54 0.35 -4.33
N LEU A 61 20.25 -0.35 -5.44
CA LEU A 61 19.04 -1.17 -5.62
C LEU A 61 18.99 -2.37 -4.68
N PHE A 62 20.14 -2.94 -4.32
CA PHE A 62 20.22 -4.05 -3.36
C PHE A 62 19.57 -3.69 -2.03
N VAL A 63 19.84 -2.50 -1.49
CA VAL A 63 19.25 -2.04 -0.22
C VAL A 63 17.72 -2.00 -0.32
N ILE A 64 17.18 -1.46 -1.41
CA ILE A 64 15.73 -1.34 -1.63
C ILE A 64 15.10 -2.73 -1.77
N HIS A 65 15.74 -3.62 -2.53
CA HIS A 65 15.26 -4.99 -2.70
C HIS A 65 15.35 -5.78 -1.40
N SER A 66 16.37 -5.56 -0.57
CA SER A 66 16.49 -6.16 0.76
C SER A 66 15.37 -5.72 1.68
N PHE A 67 14.97 -4.44 1.65
CA PHE A 67 13.78 -3.99 2.39
C PHE A 67 12.49 -4.63 1.88
N ARG A 68 12.34 -4.81 0.55
CA ARG A 68 11.20 -5.54 -0.02
C ARG A 68 11.18 -6.98 0.47
N LEU A 69 12.30 -7.68 0.38
CA LEU A 69 12.46 -9.04 0.86
C LEU A 69 12.08 -9.14 2.33
N PHE A 70 12.62 -8.27 3.19
CA PHE A 70 12.31 -8.28 4.62
C PHE A 70 10.80 -8.21 4.88
N VAL A 71 10.08 -7.37 4.13
CA VAL A 71 8.63 -7.22 4.26
C VAL A 71 7.86 -8.42 3.77
N VAL A 72 8.31 -9.09 2.71
CA VAL A 72 7.60 -10.23 2.11
C VAL A 72 8.22 -11.58 2.49
N PHE A 73 9.17 -11.58 3.42
CA PHE A 73 9.95 -12.75 3.78
C PHE A 73 9.09 -13.95 4.20
N PRO A 74 8.01 -13.78 5.00
CA PRO A 74 7.13 -14.90 5.32
C PRO A 74 6.45 -15.50 4.07
N PHE A 75 6.02 -14.67 3.11
CA PHE A 75 5.45 -15.15 1.84
C PHE A 75 6.52 -15.84 0.98
N TYR A 76 7.74 -15.31 0.96
CA TYR A 76 8.85 -15.95 0.26
C TYR A 76 9.18 -17.32 0.84
N LEU A 77 9.19 -17.46 2.17
CA LEU A 77 9.35 -18.77 2.83
C LEU A 77 8.21 -19.71 2.50
N ALA A 78 6.96 -19.23 2.50
CA ALA A 78 5.81 -20.04 2.11
C ALA A 78 5.98 -20.57 0.67
N TYR A 79 6.42 -19.69 -0.23
CA TYR A 79 6.65 -20.01 -1.63
C TYR A 79 7.73 -21.07 -1.82
N ILE A 80 8.95 -20.87 -1.31
CA ILE A 80 10.07 -21.79 -1.53
C ILE A 80 9.85 -23.17 -0.90
N ASN A 81 9.03 -23.25 0.16
CA ASN A 81 8.68 -24.50 0.81
C ASN A 81 7.41 -25.14 0.24
N GLY A 82 6.80 -24.56 -0.81
CA GLY A 82 5.59 -25.08 -1.45
C GLY A 82 4.39 -25.12 -0.50
N TRP A 83 4.26 -24.15 0.41
CA TRP A 83 3.13 -24.08 1.32
C TRP A 83 1.84 -23.72 0.57
N SER A 84 0.72 -24.23 1.07
CA SER A 84 -0.60 -23.98 0.47
C SER A 84 -1.01 -22.50 0.55
N GLY A 85 -1.91 -22.06 -0.34
CA GLY A 85 -2.53 -20.73 -0.28
C GLY A 85 -3.20 -20.40 1.07
N TYR A 86 -3.60 -21.40 1.85
CA TYR A 86 -4.09 -21.20 3.23
C TYR A 86 -3.01 -20.59 4.14
N SER A 87 -1.76 -21.02 4.00
CA SER A 87 -0.63 -20.51 4.78
C SER A 87 -0.33 -19.05 4.44
N GLU A 88 -0.36 -18.70 3.15
CA GLU A 88 -0.20 -17.31 2.71
C GLU A 88 -1.36 -16.42 3.17
N ALA A 89 -2.59 -16.93 3.16
CA ALA A 89 -3.74 -16.23 3.70
C ALA A 89 -3.58 -15.93 5.20
N LEU A 90 -3.08 -16.91 5.99
CA LEU A 90 -2.79 -16.71 7.41
C LEU A 90 -1.67 -15.68 7.64
N ILE A 91 -0.60 -15.72 6.83
CA ILE A 91 0.46 -14.71 6.85
C ILE A 91 -0.15 -13.32 6.62
N TYR A 92 -0.97 -13.17 5.58
CA TYR A 92 -1.64 -11.91 5.27
C TYR A 92 -2.48 -11.35 6.43
N LEU A 93 -3.16 -12.21 7.20
CA LEU A 93 -3.92 -11.76 8.38
C LEU A 93 -3.03 -11.08 9.43
N VAL A 94 -1.76 -11.46 9.56
CA VAL A 94 -0.81 -10.80 10.46
C VAL A 94 -0.59 -9.35 10.04
N TYR A 95 -0.49 -9.08 8.74
CA TYR A 95 -0.34 -7.72 8.21
C TYR A 95 -1.60 -6.88 8.43
N MET A 96 -2.78 -7.50 8.41
CA MET A 96 -4.09 -6.84 8.63
C MET A 96 -4.42 -6.58 10.09
N LEU A 97 -3.76 -7.27 11.04
CA LEU A 97 -4.06 -7.23 12.46
C LEU A 97 -4.22 -5.80 13.05
N PRO A 98 -3.37 -4.80 12.70
CA PRO A 98 -3.54 -3.44 13.20
C PRO A 98 -4.90 -2.81 12.89
N LEU A 99 -5.52 -3.14 11.76
CA LEU A 99 -6.85 -2.64 11.39
C LEU A 99 -7.96 -3.23 12.26
N PHE A 100 -7.86 -4.53 12.58
CA PHE A 100 -8.86 -5.22 13.43
C PHE A 100 -8.73 -4.84 14.91
N LEU A 101 -7.54 -4.43 15.34
CA LEU A 101 -7.29 -3.93 16.70
C LEU A 101 -7.51 -2.41 16.84
N ALA A 102 -7.91 -1.72 15.76
CA ALA A 102 -8.19 -0.30 15.80
C ALA A 102 -9.40 0.01 16.71
N LYS A 103 -9.34 1.14 17.42
CA LYS A 103 -10.46 1.59 18.27
C LYS A 103 -11.59 2.23 17.45
N ASP A 104 -11.25 2.78 16.28
CA ASP A 104 -12.22 3.43 15.39
C ASP A 104 -12.94 2.40 14.52
N ARG A 105 -14.28 2.36 14.61
CA ARG A 105 -15.12 1.43 13.85
C ARG A 105 -15.00 1.61 12.34
N VAL A 106 -14.74 2.84 11.87
CA VAL A 106 -14.55 3.12 10.43
C VAL A 106 -13.30 2.40 9.93
N ILE A 107 -12.22 2.40 10.73
CA ILE A 107 -10.98 1.70 10.39
C ILE A 107 -11.21 0.20 10.35
N VAL A 108 -11.87 -0.36 11.38
CA VAL A 108 -12.18 -1.80 11.44
C VAL A 108 -13.02 -2.23 10.24
N PHE A 109 -14.10 -1.49 9.93
CA PHE A 109 -14.96 -1.78 8.80
C PHE A 109 -14.23 -1.68 7.46
N SER A 110 -13.40 -0.64 7.28
CA SER A 110 -12.56 -0.50 6.08
C SER A 110 -11.56 -1.66 5.97
N GLY A 111 -11.03 -2.15 7.09
CA GLY A 111 -10.18 -3.34 7.14
C GLY A 111 -10.92 -4.63 6.76
N LEU A 112 -12.18 -4.79 7.17
CA LEU A 112 -13.00 -5.94 6.77
C LEU A 112 -13.30 -5.96 5.27
N LEU A 113 -13.51 -4.78 4.66
CA LEU A 113 -13.66 -4.68 3.21
C LEU A 113 -12.33 -4.98 2.49
N LEU A 114 -11.23 -4.42 2.98
CA LEU A 114 -9.89 -4.63 2.42
C LEU A 114 -9.43 -6.10 2.50
N LEU A 115 -9.90 -6.85 3.51
CA LEU A 115 -9.57 -8.26 3.72
C LEU A 115 -9.78 -9.11 2.46
N PHE A 116 -10.80 -8.84 1.66
CA PHE A 116 -11.10 -9.62 0.44
C PHE A 116 -10.44 -9.08 -0.82
N PHE A 117 -9.73 -7.95 -0.75
CA PHE A 117 -9.09 -7.37 -1.93
C PHE A 117 -8.04 -8.31 -2.55
N PRO A 118 -7.32 -9.17 -1.81
CA PRO A 118 -6.43 -10.15 -2.42
C PRO A 118 -7.11 -11.16 -3.35
N LEU A 119 -8.45 -11.30 -3.29
CA LEU A 119 -9.19 -12.17 -4.22
C LEU A 119 -9.34 -11.53 -5.61
N LEU A 120 -9.19 -10.20 -5.70
CA LEU A 120 -9.34 -9.42 -6.93
C LEU A 120 -8.02 -8.82 -7.40
N LEU A 121 -7.07 -8.65 -6.48
CA LEU A 121 -5.78 -8.00 -6.65
C LEU A 121 -4.70 -8.87 -6.00
N SER A 122 -3.44 -8.69 -6.37
CA SER A 122 -2.36 -9.44 -5.69
C SER A 122 -2.16 -9.01 -4.23
N TYR A 123 -1.68 -9.93 -3.39
CA TYR A 123 -1.24 -9.61 -2.01
C TYR A 123 -0.32 -8.40 -1.97
N ARG A 124 0.66 -8.32 -2.89
CA ARG A 124 1.57 -7.18 -3.02
C ARG A 124 0.83 -5.84 -3.10
N THR A 125 -0.23 -5.80 -3.91
CA THR A 125 -1.03 -4.60 -4.12
C THR A 125 -1.70 -4.18 -2.82
N VAL A 126 -2.32 -5.13 -2.12
CA VAL A 126 -3.04 -4.87 -0.87
C VAL A 126 -2.10 -4.51 0.29
N LEU A 127 -0.95 -5.18 0.39
CA LEU A 127 0.13 -4.80 1.32
C LEU A 127 0.64 -3.37 1.03
N GLY A 128 0.69 -2.99 -0.24
CA GLY A 128 0.96 -1.61 -0.65
C GLY A 128 -0.09 -0.62 -0.15
N MET A 129 -1.38 -0.97 -0.19
CA MET A 129 -2.47 -0.16 0.38
C MET A 129 -2.33 -0.02 1.90
N LEU A 130 -1.93 -1.08 2.59
CA LEU A 130 -1.63 -1.02 4.02
C LEU A 130 -0.49 -0.04 4.34
N GLY A 131 0.53 0.04 3.48
CA GLY A 131 1.63 1.01 3.61
C GLY A 131 1.13 2.45 3.78
N LEU A 132 0.36 2.98 2.82
CA LEU A 132 -0.20 4.34 2.95
C LEU A 132 -1.34 4.44 3.95
N GLY A 133 -2.19 3.40 4.07
CA GLY A 133 -3.29 3.38 5.03
C GLY A 133 -2.79 3.50 6.47
N TYR A 134 -1.69 2.84 6.82
CA TYR A 134 -1.06 2.94 8.14
C TYR A 134 -0.43 4.31 8.39
N LEU A 135 0.17 4.93 7.37
CA LEU A 135 0.61 6.33 7.48
C LEU A 135 -0.60 7.24 7.76
N TYR A 136 -1.68 7.07 7.01
CA TYR A 136 -2.90 7.86 7.15
C TYR A 136 -3.51 7.72 8.56
N ILE A 137 -3.59 6.49 9.09
CA ILE A 137 -4.06 6.22 10.45
C ILE A 137 -3.17 6.91 11.49
N CYS A 138 -1.84 6.81 11.36
CA CYS A 138 -0.89 7.49 12.26
C CYS A 138 -1.00 9.03 12.24
N LEU A 139 -1.37 9.60 11.09
CA LEU A 139 -1.50 11.03 10.91
C LEU A 139 -2.80 11.59 11.49
N PHE A 140 -3.91 10.86 11.35
CA PHE A 140 -5.26 11.42 11.58
C PHE A 140 -6.07 10.72 12.69
N PHE A 141 -5.68 9.54 13.15
CA PHE A 141 -6.50 8.74 14.08
C PHE A 141 -5.73 8.30 15.33
N ASP A 142 -4.59 7.63 15.17
CA ASP A 142 -3.86 7.01 16.27
C ASP A 142 -2.47 7.65 16.43
N LYS A 143 -2.28 8.37 17.55
CA LYS A 143 -0.99 9.01 17.89
C LYS A 143 -0.09 8.08 18.69
N GLY A 144 1.22 8.20 18.51
CA GLY A 144 2.24 7.52 19.31
C GLY A 144 2.49 6.05 18.97
N ARG A 145 1.90 5.50 17.90
CA ARG A 145 2.12 4.10 17.48
C ARG A 145 3.35 3.96 16.57
N TYR A 146 4.54 4.02 17.16
CA TYR A 146 5.81 3.94 16.41
C TYR A 146 5.93 2.69 15.53
N PHE A 147 5.51 1.53 16.06
CA PHE A 147 5.52 0.28 15.30
C PHE A 147 4.72 0.39 14.00
N LEU A 148 3.53 0.99 14.04
CA LEU A 148 2.67 1.14 12.87
C LEU A 148 3.26 2.11 11.83
N LEU A 149 3.95 3.15 12.29
CA LEU A 149 4.65 4.10 11.42
C LEU A 149 5.86 3.48 10.72
N ILE A 150 6.66 2.70 11.44
CA ILE A 150 7.80 1.96 10.86
C ILE A 150 7.28 0.90 9.88
N PHE A 151 6.23 0.17 10.27
CA PHE A 151 5.63 -0.85 9.43
C PHE A 151 5.02 -0.26 8.14
N SER A 152 4.41 0.92 8.24
CA SER A 152 3.96 1.71 7.08
C SER A 152 5.11 2.03 6.12
N ALA A 153 6.26 2.49 6.64
CA ALA A 153 7.44 2.81 5.83
C ALA A 153 8.02 1.56 5.16
N LEU A 154 8.11 0.45 5.91
CA LEU A 154 8.54 -0.84 5.38
C LEU A 154 7.64 -1.30 4.22
N LEU A 155 6.32 -1.33 4.43
CA LEU A 155 5.35 -1.70 3.39
C LEU A 155 5.38 -0.76 2.17
N ALA A 156 5.67 0.53 2.37
CA ALA A 156 5.82 1.47 1.26
C ALA A 156 6.96 1.08 0.30
N ASN A 157 7.99 0.35 0.76
CA ASN A 157 9.08 -0.10 -0.10
C ASN A 157 8.67 -1.14 -1.14
N LEU A 158 7.48 -1.75 -1.05
CA LEU A 158 6.97 -2.73 -2.04
C LEU A 158 6.87 -2.17 -3.47
N SER A 159 6.79 -0.85 -3.61
CA SER A 159 6.84 -0.16 -4.91
C SER A 159 7.35 1.26 -4.74
N SER A 160 8.20 1.70 -5.68
CA SER A 160 8.70 3.09 -5.68
C SER A 160 7.59 4.13 -5.82
N GLY A 161 6.46 3.79 -6.47
CA GLY A 161 5.30 4.69 -6.50
C GLY A 161 4.68 4.90 -5.12
N ILE A 162 4.69 3.88 -4.26
CA ILE A 162 4.17 4.00 -2.90
C ILE A 162 5.14 4.80 -2.03
N VAL A 163 6.45 4.60 -2.21
CA VAL A 163 7.48 5.43 -1.55
C VAL A 163 7.28 6.91 -1.85
N VAL A 164 6.99 7.28 -3.12
CA VAL A 164 6.66 8.68 -3.49
C VAL A 164 5.47 9.19 -2.69
N GLY A 165 4.35 8.48 -2.71
CA GLY A 165 3.16 8.88 -1.95
C GLY A 165 3.43 8.99 -0.44
N TRP A 166 4.26 8.09 0.10
CA TRP A 166 4.63 8.08 1.51
C TRP A 166 5.48 9.30 1.88
N ILE A 167 6.50 9.62 1.06
CA ILE A 167 7.36 10.81 1.23
C ILE A 167 6.51 12.07 1.18
N PHE A 168 5.62 12.21 0.19
CA PHE A 168 4.69 13.34 0.11
C PHE A 168 3.79 13.44 1.34
N GLY A 169 3.23 12.30 1.79
CA GLY A 169 2.42 12.23 3.00
C GLY A 169 3.19 12.72 4.25
N VAL A 170 4.45 12.30 4.41
CA VAL A 170 5.31 12.76 5.50
C VAL A 170 5.64 14.25 5.38
N MET A 171 6.01 14.72 4.19
CA MET A 171 6.33 16.14 3.95
C MET A 171 5.14 17.04 4.27
N SER A 172 3.94 16.69 3.81
CA SER A 172 2.70 17.45 4.06
C SER A 172 2.38 17.61 5.55
N SER A 173 2.83 16.65 6.37
CA SER A 173 2.53 16.57 7.80
C SER A 173 3.80 16.62 8.67
N PHE A 174 4.91 17.13 8.14
CA PHE A 174 6.23 16.99 8.78
C PHE A 174 6.30 17.61 10.18
N LYS A 175 5.75 18.82 10.35
CA LYS A 175 5.70 19.50 11.66
C LYS A 175 4.94 18.67 12.71
N TYR A 176 3.87 17.99 12.29
CA TYR A 176 3.09 17.12 13.16
C TYR A 176 3.84 15.83 13.49
N LEU A 177 4.44 15.19 12.49
CA LEU A 177 5.20 13.97 12.68
C LEU A 177 6.43 14.19 13.57
N LYS A 178 7.21 15.26 13.34
CA LYS A 178 8.36 15.60 14.18
C LYS A 178 7.99 15.77 15.66
N ARG A 179 6.81 16.35 15.94
CA ARG A 179 6.32 16.55 17.32
C ARG A 179 5.85 15.26 18.00
N ASN A 180 5.17 14.37 17.28
CA ASN A 180 4.55 13.17 17.86
C ASN A 180 5.39 11.89 17.67
N TYR A 181 6.35 11.92 16.75
CA TYR A 181 7.19 10.79 16.34
C TYR A 181 8.61 11.30 16.03
N PRO A 182 9.42 11.72 17.01
CA PRO A 182 10.78 12.20 16.79
C PRO A 182 11.67 11.23 15.98
N LEU A 183 11.45 9.91 16.14
CA LEU A 183 12.15 8.87 15.37
C LEU A 183 11.75 8.82 13.87
N ILE A 184 10.85 9.68 13.40
CA ILE A 184 10.49 9.74 11.98
C ILE A 184 11.63 10.26 11.10
N ILE A 185 12.53 11.08 11.64
CA ILE A 185 13.63 11.68 10.88
C ILE A 185 14.56 10.60 10.30
N PRO A 186 15.13 9.67 11.09
CA PRO A 186 15.97 8.62 10.53
C PRO A 186 15.21 7.72 9.55
N VAL A 187 13.95 7.38 9.83
CA VAL A 187 13.12 6.58 8.91
C VAL A 187 12.91 7.32 7.59
N PHE A 188 12.60 8.60 7.63
CA PHE A 188 12.41 9.43 6.44
C PHE A 188 13.69 9.54 5.61
N ILE A 189 14.85 9.69 6.25
CA ILE A 189 16.15 9.72 5.56
C ILE A 189 16.41 8.40 4.83
N VAL A 190 16.19 7.25 5.48
CA VAL A 190 16.35 5.93 4.85
C VAL A 190 15.42 5.78 3.64
N MET A 191 14.15 6.16 3.79
CA MET A 191 13.18 6.14 2.69
C MET A 191 13.59 7.07 1.54
N LEU A 192 14.14 8.24 1.84
CA LEU A 192 14.58 9.22 0.84
C LEU A 192 15.80 8.71 0.06
N ILE A 193 16.78 8.08 0.73
CA ILE A 193 17.94 7.48 0.06
C ILE A 193 17.50 6.36 -0.88
N GLY A 194 16.63 5.46 -0.42
CA GLY A 194 16.06 4.41 -1.27
C GLY A 194 15.27 4.99 -2.45
N PHE A 195 14.52 6.06 -2.22
CA PHE A 195 13.81 6.76 -3.29
C PHE A 195 14.77 7.34 -4.34
N LEU A 196 15.82 8.03 -3.92
CA LEU A 196 16.82 8.61 -4.83
C LEU A 196 17.51 7.53 -5.66
N GLY A 197 17.89 6.41 -5.05
CA GLY A 197 18.43 5.26 -5.78
C GLY A 197 17.46 4.71 -6.83
N SER A 198 16.17 4.59 -6.47
CA SER A 198 15.15 4.16 -7.44
C SER A 198 14.89 5.21 -8.54
N LEU A 199 15.04 6.50 -8.26
CA LEU A 199 14.88 7.55 -9.25
C LEU A 199 16.01 7.55 -10.27
N VAL A 200 17.26 7.40 -9.83
CA VAL A 200 18.43 7.30 -10.72
C VAL A 200 18.23 6.15 -11.70
N HIS A 201 17.87 4.96 -11.19
CA HIS A 201 17.62 3.80 -12.04
C HIS A 201 16.44 4.03 -13.00
N LYS A 202 15.32 4.63 -12.54
CA LYS A 202 14.19 4.96 -13.42
C LYS A 202 14.55 6.01 -14.47
N TYR A 203 15.40 6.97 -14.13
CA TYR A 203 15.89 7.97 -15.07
C TYR A 203 16.66 7.31 -16.21
N GLU A 204 17.62 6.46 -15.88
CA GLU A 204 18.39 5.69 -16.87
C GLU A 204 17.48 4.80 -17.73
N PHE A 205 16.47 4.17 -17.13
CA PHE A 205 15.63 3.18 -17.80
C PHE A 205 14.47 3.76 -18.61
N MET A 206 13.89 4.89 -18.20
CA MET A 206 12.62 5.42 -18.75
C MET A 206 12.73 6.85 -19.32
N PHE A 207 13.70 7.64 -18.85
CA PHE A 207 13.81 9.05 -19.22
C PHE A 207 15.02 9.33 -20.13
N SER A 208 16.07 8.51 -20.06
CA SER A 208 17.18 8.59 -21.00
C SER A 208 16.72 8.16 -22.40
N SER A 209 17.27 8.78 -23.45
CA SER A 209 16.95 8.45 -24.83
C SER A 209 17.27 6.98 -25.17
N ALA A 210 18.36 6.43 -24.61
CA ALA A 210 18.72 5.03 -24.80
C ALA A 210 17.76 4.06 -24.07
N GLY A 211 17.35 4.43 -22.85
CA GLY A 211 16.41 3.65 -22.05
C GLY A 211 15.00 3.65 -22.61
N SER A 212 14.50 4.80 -23.06
CA SER A 212 13.15 4.93 -23.61
C SER A 212 12.98 4.18 -24.94
N VAL A 213 14.01 4.17 -25.79
CA VAL A 213 13.99 3.41 -27.06
C VAL A 213 13.94 1.90 -26.80
N SER A 214 14.56 1.42 -25.72
CA SER A 214 14.61 -0.02 -25.41
C SER A 214 13.46 -0.50 -24.54
N ASN A 215 12.90 0.35 -23.67
CA ASN A 215 11.95 -0.07 -22.63
C ASN A 215 10.61 0.68 -22.66
N GLY A 216 10.40 1.57 -23.64
CA GLY A 216 9.26 2.46 -23.71
C GLY A 216 9.43 3.72 -22.85
N SER A 217 8.79 4.79 -23.28
CA SER A 217 8.77 6.08 -22.60
C SER A 217 7.93 6.06 -21.32
N PHE A 218 8.07 7.09 -20.49
CA PHE A 218 7.30 7.27 -19.27
C PHE A 218 5.77 7.18 -19.47
N PHE A 219 5.23 7.69 -20.58
CA PHE A 219 3.79 7.67 -20.87
C PHE A 219 3.30 6.30 -21.31
N GLU A 220 4.07 5.61 -22.16
CA GLU A 220 3.77 4.26 -22.65
C GLU A 220 3.80 3.24 -21.51
N ARG A 221 4.55 3.52 -20.46
CA ARG A 221 4.58 2.67 -19.26
C ARG A 221 3.54 3.01 -18.21
N SER A 222 2.77 4.09 -18.38
CA SER A 222 1.76 4.46 -17.41
C SER A 222 0.71 3.34 -17.27
N THR A 223 0.20 3.14 -16.06
CA THR A 223 -0.75 2.03 -15.80
C THR A 223 -2.03 2.15 -16.65
N PHE A 224 -2.46 3.39 -16.94
CA PHE A 224 -3.60 3.64 -17.81
C PHE A 224 -3.32 3.25 -19.26
N TYR A 225 -2.15 3.64 -19.80
CA TYR A 225 -1.77 3.31 -21.17
C TYR A 225 -1.67 1.79 -21.37
N VAL A 226 -0.90 1.11 -20.51
CA VAL A 226 -0.71 -0.35 -20.55
C VAL A 226 -2.06 -1.08 -20.44
N ALA A 227 -2.97 -0.59 -19.59
CA ALA A 227 -4.29 -1.22 -19.46
C ALA A 227 -5.17 -1.05 -20.70
N ILE A 228 -5.04 0.06 -21.43
CA ILE A 228 -5.76 0.31 -22.69
C ILE A 228 -5.15 -0.54 -23.82
N GLU A 229 -3.82 -0.51 -23.96
CA GLU A 229 -3.10 -1.19 -25.03
C GLU A 229 -3.27 -2.71 -24.95
N HIS A 230 -3.18 -3.30 -23.76
CA HIS A 230 -3.34 -4.74 -23.54
C HIS A 230 -4.78 -5.16 -23.20
N GLN A 231 -5.77 -4.29 -23.38
CA GLN A 231 -7.20 -4.58 -23.13
C GLN A 231 -7.51 -5.10 -21.71
N GLN A 232 -6.75 -4.64 -20.70
CA GLN A 232 -6.94 -5.00 -19.30
C GLN A 232 -8.03 -4.13 -18.64
N TYR A 233 -9.28 -4.28 -19.09
CA TYR A 233 -10.39 -3.41 -18.68
C TYR A 233 -10.69 -3.41 -17.18
N SER A 234 -10.51 -4.54 -16.48
CA SER A 234 -10.69 -4.62 -15.03
C SER A 234 -9.70 -3.72 -14.28
N ARG A 235 -8.43 -3.75 -14.68
CA ARG A 235 -7.37 -2.87 -14.15
C ARG A 235 -7.69 -1.40 -14.44
N LEU A 236 -8.10 -1.09 -15.68
CA LEU A 236 -8.49 0.26 -16.07
C LEU A 236 -9.64 0.80 -15.23
N PHE A 237 -10.68 -0.02 -15.00
CA PHE A 237 -11.85 0.35 -14.21
C PHE A 237 -11.47 0.68 -12.76
N ILE A 238 -10.70 -0.19 -12.10
CA ILE A 238 -10.27 0.00 -10.71
C ILE A 238 -9.42 1.27 -10.58
N TYR A 239 -8.44 1.47 -11.46
CA TYR A 239 -7.57 2.65 -11.41
C TYR A 239 -8.36 3.93 -11.70
N SER A 240 -9.32 3.89 -12.62
CA SER A 240 -10.20 5.03 -12.91
C SER A 240 -11.06 5.41 -11.70
N ILE A 241 -11.66 4.45 -11.00
CA ILE A 241 -12.42 4.71 -9.77
C ILE A 241 -11.54 5.35 -8.70
N VAL A 242 -10.33 4.81 -8.50
CA VAL A 242 -9.39 5.37 -7.51
C VAL A 242 -8.98 6.80 -7.88
N THR A 243 -8.70 7.06 -9.16
CA THR A 243 -8.42 8.42 -9.65
C THR A 243 -9.59 9.36 -9.39
N ILE A 244 -10.81 8.99 -9.80
CA ILE A 244 -12.00 9.83 -9.63
C ILE A 244 -12.24 10.12 -8.15
N ALA A 245 -12.14 9.11 -7.29
CA ALA A 245 -12.28 9.26 -5.84
C ALA A 245 -11.19 10.17 -5.25
N LEU A 246 -9.94 10.03 -5.70
CA LEU A 246 -8.83 10.89 -5.29
C LEU A 246 -9.07 12.35 -5.69
N LEU A 247 -9.40 12.60 -6.96
CA LEU A 247 -9.72 13.93 -7.47
C LEU A 247 -10.88 14.55 -6.69
N PHE A 248 -11.94 13.79 -6.45
CA PHE A 248 -13.10 14.23 -5.69
C PHE A 248 -12.74 14.64 -4.25
N VAL A 249 -11.93 13.84 -3.56
CA VAL A 249 -11.48 14.15 -2.19
C VAL A 249 -10.59 15.41 -2.17
N VAL A 250 -9.68 15.56 -3.14
CA VAL A 250 -8.82 16.74 -3.23
C VAL A 250 -9.63 18.00 -3.53
N LEU A 251 -10.54 17.96 -4.50
CA LEU A 251 -11.41 19.08 -4.84
C LEU A 251 -12.34 19.44 -3.67
N SER A 252 -12.99 18.45 -3.07
CA SER A 252 -13.84 18.66 -1.89
C SER A 252 -13.05 19.27 -0.72
N GLY A 253 -11.80 18.83 -0.53
CA GLY A 253 -10.92 19.35 0.50
C GLY A 253 -10.39 20.76 0.22
N ALA A 254 -10.29 21.16 -1.05
CA ALA A 254 -9.92 22.52 -1.45
C ALA A 254 -11.10 23.50 -1.34
N CYS A 255 -12.32 23.04 -1.65
CA CYS A 255 -13.53 23.86 -1.61
C CYS A 255 -14.20 23.95 -0.22
N SER A 256 -13.88 23.04 0.70
CA SER A 256 -14.56 22.95 2.00
C SER A 256 -13.64 23.31 3.17
N SER A 257 -14.04 24.31 3.96
CA SER A 257 -13.37 24.65 5.23
C SER A 257 -13.45 23.56 6.30
N ARG A 258 -14.30 22.53 6.11
CA ARG A 258 -14.47 21.42 7.05
C ARG A 258 -13.41 20.34 6.92
N PHE A 259 -12.67 20.28 5.80
CA PHE A 259 -11.62 19.30 5.60
C PHE A 259 -10.28 19.87 6.05
N SER A 260 -9.48 19.10 6.78
CA SER A 260 -8.19 19.59 7.25
C SER A 260 -7.27 19.82 6.06
N ASN A 261 -6.66 21.01 5.96
CA ASN A 261 -5.64 21.31 4.93
C ASN A 261 -4.54 20.23 4.85
N ARG A 262 -4.17 19.62 5.99
CA ARG A 262 -3.19 18.52 6.04
C ARG A 262 -3.70 17.25 5.33
N ALA A 263 -4.97 16.93 5.49
CA ALA A 263 -5.59 15.80 4.81
C ALA A 263 -5.70 16.07 3.30
N THR A 264 -6.06 17.29 2.90
CA THR A 264 -6.07 17.67 1.46
C THR A 264 -4.69 17.49 0.85
N LEU A 265 -3.65 18.02 1.50
CA LEU A 265 -2.26 17.92 1.03
C LEU A 265 -1.75 16.46 1.01
N PHE A 266 -2.19 15.62 1.95
CA PHE A 266 -1.88 14.19 1.94
C PHE A 266 -2.40 13.50 0.67
N PHE A 267 -3.67 13.76 0.30
CA PHE A 267 -4.28 13.20 -0.92
C PHE A 267 -3.74 13.86 -2.20
N PHE A 268 -3.36 15.14 -2.14
CA PHE A 268 -2.69 15.81 -3.26
C PHE A 268 -1.39 15.11 -3.66
N GLY A 269 -0.68 14.50 -2.70
CA GLY A 269 0.50 13.65 -2.95
C GLY A 269 0.23 12.42 -3.84
N GLY A 270 -1.03 12.02 -4.03
CA GLY A 270 -1.42 10.94 -4.94
C GLY A 270 -1.52 11.37 -6.40
N MET A 271 -1.59 12.68 -6.70
CA MET A 271 -1.75 13.18 -8.07
C MET A 271 -0.61 12.77 -9.01
N PRO A 272 0.68 12.89 -8.63
CA PRO A 272 1.76 12.43 -9.50
C PRO A 272 1.65 10.94 -9.82
N LEU A 273 1.11 10.13 -8.89
CA LEU A 273 1.03 8.67 -9.03
C LEU A 273 0.05 8.20 -10.10
N ILE A 274 -0.85 9.07 -10.58
CA ILE A 274 -1.75 8.79 -11.71
C ILE A 274 -0.92 8.49 -12.98
N PHE A 275 0.22 9.16 -13.12
CA PHE A 275 1.07 9.05 -14.30
C PHE A 275 2.10 7.92 -14.20
N PHE A 276 2.30 7.33 -13.02
CA PHE A 276 3.31 6.29 -12.84
C PHE A 276 2.77 4.87 -13.06
N GLU A 277 3.66 4.01 -13.55
CA GLU A 277 3.44 2.56 -13.58
C GLU A 277 3.31 1.97 -12.16
N GLY A 278 2.41 0.98 -12.04
CA GLY A 278 2.38 0.05 -10.91
C GLY A 278 1.39 0.40 -9.81
N VAL A 279 1.64 -0.12 -8.62
CA VAL A 279 0.71 -0.08 -7.47
C VAL A 279 0.73 1.25 -6.68
N GLY A 280 1.33 2.31 -7.24
CA GLY A 280 1.44 3.61 -6.59
C GLY A 280 0.09 4.24 -6.30
N LEU A 281 -0.71 4.51 -7.34
CA LEU A 281 -2.02 5.14 -7.19
C LEU A 281 -2.96 4.31 -6.30
N ILE A 282 -3.04 3.01 -6.56
CA ILE A 282 -3.98 2.12 -5.86
C ILE A 282 -3.66 1.99 -4.36
N SER A 283 -2.44 2.32 -3.92
CA SER A 283 -2.08 2.34 -2.50
C SER A 283 -2.89 3.36 -1.67
N TYR A 284 -3.50 4.37 -2.32
CA TYR A 284 -4.43 5.28 -1.66
C TYR A 284 -5.83 4.70 -1.38
N ALA A 285 -6.15 3.51 -1.90
CA ALA A 285 -7.50 2.93 -1.83
C ALA A 285 -8.02 2.78 -0.38
N LEU A 286 -7.18 2.29 0.55
CA LEU A 286 -7.59 2.18 1.96
C LEU A 286 -7.86 3.56 2.58
N CYS A 287 -7.02 4.56 2.29
CA CYS A 287 -7.21 5.94 2.77
C CYS A 287 -8.54 6.52 2.25
N LEU A 288 -8.82 6.33 0.96
CA LEU A 288 -10.06 6.77 0.33
C LEU A 288 -11.27 6.03 0.91
N LEU A 289 -11.17 4.72 1.13
CA LEU A 289 -12.22 3.93 1.75
C LEU A 289 -12.59 4.44 3.14
N ILE A 290 -11.59 4.74 3.98
CA ILE A 290 -11.80 5.31 5.31
C ILE A 290 -12.53 6.67 5.22
N VAL A 291 -12.13 7.54 4.28
CA VAL A 291 -12.78 8.84 4.05
C VAL A 291 -14.23 8.67 3.60
N LEU A 292 -14.47 7.80 2.61
CA LEU A 292 -15.79 7.56 2.05
C LEU A 292 -16.75 6.96 3.09
N VAL A 293 -16.33 5.91 3.80
CA VAL A 293 -17.15 5.28 4.87
C VAL A 293 -17.52 6.30 5.94
N ARG A 294 -16.58 7.18 6.33
CA ARG A 294 -16.87 8.25 7.30
C ARG A 294 -17.82 9.30 6.73
N ALA A 295 -17.67 9.68 5.46
CA ALA A 295 -18.57 10.61 4.80
C ALA A 295 -20.00 10.06 4.74
N PHE A 296 -20.18 8.80 4.32
CA PHE A 296 -21.48 8.14 4.29
C PHE A 296 -22.11 7.99 5.68
N GLY A 297 -21.32 7.61 6.69
CA GLY A 297 -21.80 7.50 8.07
C GLY A 297 -22.32 8.83 8.64
N ASN A 298 -21.71 9.95 8.26
CA ASN A 298 -22.16 11.28 8.65
C ASN A 298 -23.44 11.71 7.93
N ILE A 299 -23.61 11.30 6.67
CA ILE A 299 -24.83 11.56 5.89
C ILE A 299 -26.01 10.80 6.51
N PHE A 300 -25.83 9.51 6.80
CA PHE A 300 -26.88 8.67 7.37
C PHE A 300 -27.38 9.19 8.74
N ARG A 301 -26.46 9.68 9.58
CA ARG A 301 -26.80 10.31 10.87
C ARG A 301 -27.49 11.68 10.77
N ARG A 302 -27.47 12.33 9.60
CA ARG A 302 -28.14 13.62 9.39
C ARG A 302 -29.52 13.47 8.76
N ILE A 303 -29.76 12.35 8.08
CA ILE A 303 -31.04 12.03 7.42
C ILE A 303 -31.99 11.34 8.41
N MET A 304 -31.45 10.55 9.35
CA MET A 304 -32.18 10.04 10.51
C MET A 304 -32.21 11.05 11.65
#